data_AF-A0A538J7C9-F1
#
_entry.id   AF-A0A538J7C9-F1
#
_cell.length_a   1.000
_cell.length_b   1.000
_cell.length_c   1.000
_cell.angle_alpha   90.00
_cell.angle_beta   90.00
_cell.angle_gamma   90.00
#
_symmetry.space_group_name_H-M   'P 1'
#
loop_
_entity.id
_entity.type
_entity.pdbx_description
1 polymer ?
#
loop_
_entity_poly.entity_id
_entity_poly.type
_entity_poly.pdbx_seq_one_letter_code
_entity_poly.pdbx_strand_id
1 'polypeptide(L)' 'MSDEAAERRARFRALHDREQLFVMPNPWDVGSARLLQSAGFEALATTSAGFAWSVGKLDQTVSREELVAHVAT' A
#
# COMPACT_ATOMS: atom_id res chain seq x y z
N MET A 1 -5.28 -12.47 16.67
CA MET A 1 -5.19 -11.63 15.47
C MET A 1 -6.35 -10.65 15.56
N SER A 2 -6.07 -9.34 15.66
CA SER A 2 -7.03 -8.33 16.14
C SER A 2 -8.18 -8.06 15.17
N ASP A 3 -9.33 -7.66 15.72
CA ASP A 3 -10.50 -7.17 15.00
C ASP A 3 -10.16 -6.09 13.96
N GLU A 4 -9.15 -5.27 14.22
CA GLU A 4 -8.73 -4.16 13.36
C GLU A 4 -8.30 -4.60 11.94
N ALA A 5 -7.62 -5.74 11.81
CA ALA A 5 -7.22 -6.25 10.50
C ALA A 5 -8.43 -6.80 9.72
N ALA A 6 -9.43 -7.37 10.41
CA ALA A 6 -10.67 -7.81 9.79
C ALA A 6 -11.51 -6.61 9.33
N GLU A 7 -11.59 -5.56 10.15
CA GLU A 7 -12.27 -4.31 9.81
C GLU A 7 -11.64 -3.63 8.58
N ARG A 8 -10.30 -3.51 8.52
CA ARG A 8 -9.62 -2.96 7.33
C ARG A 8 -9.93 -3.73 6.06
N ARG A 9 -9.96 -5.07 6.13
CA ARG A 9 -10.32 -5.93 4.99
C ARG A 9 -11.78 -5.73 4.56
N ALA A 10 -12.71 -5.62 5.52
CA ALA A 10 -14.11 -5.35 5.23
C ALA A 10 -14.30 -3.96 4.59
N ARG A 11 -13.61 -2.93 5.09
CA ARG A 11 -13.64 -1.58 4.51
C ARG A 11 -13.11 -1.58 3.07
N PHE A 12 -11.98 -2.24 2.82
CA PHE A 12 -11.42 -2.35 1.47
C PHE A 12 -12.35 -3.12 0.53
N ARG A 13 -13.03 -4.16 1.01
CA ARG A 13 -14.07 -4.87 0.24
C ARG A 13 -15.21 -3.94 -0.16
N ALA A 14 -15.73 -3.16 0.79
CA ALA A 14 -16.81 -2.20 0.53
C ALA A 14 -16.43 -1.12 -0.51
N LEU A 15 -15.15 -0.74 -0.61
CA LEU A 15 -14.67 0.16 -1.68
C LEU A 15 -14.82 -0.45 -3.08
N HIS A 16 -14.77 -1.78 -3.21
CA HIS A 16 -14.93 -2.46 -4.51
C HIS A 16 -16.39 -2.78 -4.81
N ASP A 17 -17.22 -2.99 -3.78
CA ASP A 17 -18.63 -3.37 -3.95
C ASP A 17 -19.52 -2.16 -4.25
N ARG A 18 -19.06 -0.93 -3.98
CA ARG A 18 -19.81 0.31 -4.27
C ARG A 18 -19.78 0.65 -5.77
N GLU A 19 -20.77 1.40 -6.23
CA GLU A 19 -20.86 1.84 -7.63
C GLU A 19 -19.81 2.91 -8.00
N GLN A 20 -19.34 3.68 -7.02
CA GLN A 20 -18.42 4.79 -7.24
C GLN A 20 -16.98 4.30 -7.38
N LEU A 21 -16.32 4.72 -8.46
CA LEU A 21 -14.88 4.53 -8.63
C LEU A 21 -14.09 5.11 -7.44
N PHE A 22 -12.97 4.49 -7.12
CA PHE A 22 -12.00 5.00 -6.18
C PHE A 22 -10.59 4.87 -6.77
N VAL A 23 -9.70 5.77 -6.36
CA VAL A 23 -8.30 5.76 -6.80
C VAL A 23 -7.45 5.14 -5.70
N MET A 24 -6.58 4.20 -6.09
CA MET A 24 -5.64 3.53 -5.19
C MET A 24 -4.21 3.81 -5.65
N PRO A 25 -3.58 4.89 -5.18
CA PRO A 25 -2.23 5.26 -5.58
C PRO A 25 -1.17 4.35 -4.94
N ASN A 26 0.04 4.44 -5.48
CA ASN A 26 1.14 3.56 -5.11
C ASN A 26 2.31 4.27 -4.42
N PRO A 27 2.29 4.44 -3.08
CA PRO A 27 3.47 4.90 -2.34
C PRO A 27 4.60 3.88 -2.39
N TRP A 28 5.84 4.38 -2.31
CA TRP A 28 7.08 3.57 -2.26
C TRP A 28 7.87 3.76 -0.96
N ASP A 29 7.40 4.63 -0.05
CA ASP A 29 7.97 4.87 1.26
C ASP A 29 6.90 5.39 2.26
N VAL A 30 7.29 5.56 3.54
CA VAL A 30 6.40 6.04 4.60
C VAL A 30 5.95 7.49 4.36
N GLY A 31 6.82 8.34 3.79
CA GLY A 31 6.52 9.74 3.54
C GLY A 31 5.39 9.91 2.52
N SER A 32 5.53 9.26 1.36
CA SER A 32 4.52 9.23 0.30
C SER A 32 3.21 8.59 0.78
N ALA A 33 3.25 7.52 1.58
CA ALA A 33 2.05 6.92 2.16
C ALA A 33 1.26 7.91 3.04
N ARG A 34 1.97 8.63 3.93
CA ARG A 34 1.35 9.67 4.79
C ARG A 34 0.80 10.84 3.99
N LEU A 35 1.51 11.29 2.96
CA LEU A 35 1.05 12.37 2.08
C LEU A 35 -0.23 11.95 1.34
N LEU A 36 -0.26 10.76 0.76
CA LEU A 36 -1.44 10.25 0.06
C LEU A 36 -2.64 10.04 1.01
N GLN A 37 -2.40 9.56 2.23
CA GLN A 37 -3.45 9.53 3.25
C GLN A 37 -3.99 10.93 3.56
N SER A 38 -3.10 11.92 3.75
CA SER A 38 -3.50 13.30 4.02
C SER A 38 -4.25 13.96 2.86
N ALA A 39 -3.98 13.51 1.63
CA ALA A 39 -4.67 13.93 0.42
C ALA A 39 -6.07 13.29 0.27
N GLY A 40 -6.46 12.38 1.18
CA GLY A 40 -7.81 11.81 1.25
C GLY A 40 -8.02 10.52 0.46
N PHE A 41 -6.97 9.85 -0.01
CA PHE A 41 -7.11 8.55 -0.66
C PHE A 41 -7.58 7.48 0.33
N GLU A 42 -8.62 6.72 -0.06
CA GLU A 42 -9.30 5.76 0.83
C GLU A 42 -8.53 4.44 1.02
N ALA A 43 -7.62 4.14 0.08
CA ALA A 43 -6.77 2.95 0.05
C ALA A 43 -5.44 3.23 -0.66
N LEU A 44 -4.43 2.41 -0.38
CA LEU A 44 -3.08 2.46 -0.96
C LEU A 44 -2.69 1.06 -1.40
N ALA A 45 -1.87 0.95 -2.45
CA ALA A 45 -1.25 -0.30 -2.85
C ALA A 45 0.27 -0.13 -2.98
N THR A 46 1.05 -1.10 -2.54
CA THR A 46 2.51 -1.06 -2.71
C THR A 46 2.90 -1.12 -4.19
N THR A 47 4.11 -0.67 -4.52
CA THR A 47 4.71 -0.81 -5.86
C THR A 47 6.08 -1.50 -5.78
N SER A 48 6.25 -2.61 -6.50
CA SER A 48 7.52 -3.35 -6.51
C SER A 48 8.64 -2.53 -7.14
N ALA A 49 8.35 -1.89 -8.28
CA ALA A 49 9.30 -1.03 -8.97
C ALA A 49 9.66 0.20 -8.12
N GLY A 50 8.66 0.88 -7.54
CA GLY A 50 8.92 2.07 -6.72
C GLY A 50 9.77 1.76 -5.50
N PHE A 51 9.48 0.65 -4.79
CA PHE A 51 10.31 0.23 -3.66
C PHE A 51 11.71 -0.22 -4.10
N ALA A 52 11.82 -1.06 -5.16
CA ALA A 52 13.12 -1.52 -5.64
C ALA A 52 14.03 -0.35 -6.04
N TRP A 53 13.50 0.63 -6.76
CA TRP A 53 14.26 1.79 -7.20
C TRP A 53 14.70 2.67 -6.01
N SER A 54 13.89 2.81 -4.96
CA SER A 54 14.25 3.60 -3.78
C SER A 54 15.40 2.99 -2.98
N VAL A 55 15.62 1.67 -3.09
CA VAL A 55 16.75 0.95 -2.47
C VAL A 55 17.86 0.60 -3.46
N GLY A 56 17.87 1.19 -4.66
CA GLY A 56 18.93 1.01 -5.66
C GLY A 56 18.95 -0.37 -6.33
N LYS A 57 17.81 -1.04 -6.41
CA LYS A 57 17.64 -2.36 -7.03
C LYS A 57 16.77 -2.29 -8.29
N LEU A 58 16.93 -3.28 -9.16
CA LEU A 58 16.01 -3.49 -10.28
C LEU A 58 14.69 -4.06 -9.76
N ASP A 59 13.59 -3.79 -10.48
CA ASP A 59 12.30 -4.41 -10.15
C ASP A 59 12.44 -5.95 -10.14
N GLN A 60 11.65 -6.60 -9.29
CA GLN A 60 11.67 -8.06 -9.07
C GLN A 60 12.98 -8.64 -8.47
N THR A 61 13.94 -7.81 -8.06
CA THR A 61 15.20 -8.27 -7.41
C THR A 61 15.26 -8.05 -5.90
N VAL A 62 14.21 -7.47 -5.32
CA VAL A 62 14.02 -7.32 -3.88
C VAL A 62 13.63 -8.68 -3.26
N SER A 63 14.20 -9.00 -2.11
CA SER A 63 13.88 -10.24 -1.41
C SER A 63 12.49 -10.18 -0.76
N ARG A 64 11.89 -11.34 -0.47
CA ARG A 64 10.62 -11.40 0.28
C ARG A 64 10.74 -10.72 1.65
N GLU A 65 11.87 -10.86 2.32
CA GLU A 65 12.09 -10.26 3.65
C GLU A 65 12.12 -8.73 3.56
N GLU A 66 12.84 -8.19 2.59
CA GLU A 66 12.89 -6.75 2.33
C GLU A 66 11.51 -6.19 2.00
N LEU A 67 10.73 -6.89 1.17
CA LEU A 67 9.37 -6.50 0.82
C LEU A 67 8.45 -6.53 2.04
N VAL A 68 8.46 -7.60 2.83
CA VAL A 68 7.61 -7.70 4.04
C VAL A 68 7.98 -6.62 5.06
N ALA A 69 9.27 -6.35 5.25
CA ALA A 69 9.73 -5.26 6.12
C ALA A 69 9.21 -3.89 5.63
N HIS A 70 9.26 -3.63 4.33
CA HIS A 70 8.72 -2.42 3.72
C HIS A 70 7.22 -2.24 3.99
N VAL A 71 6.41 -3.31 3.84
CA VAL A 71 4.95 -3.23 4.04
C VAL A 71 4.55 -3.17 5.52
N ALA A 72 5.39 -3.66 6.43
CA ALA A 72 5.10 -3.68 7.86
C ALA A 72 5.37 -2.35 8.58
N THR A 73 6.03 -1.39 7.90
CA THR A 73 6.44 -0.09 8.45
C THR A 73 5.37 0.98 8.26
#